data_AF-B0BR87-F1
#
_entry.id   AF-B0BR87-F1
#
_cell.length_a   1.000
_cell.length_b   1.000
_cell.length_c   1.000
_cell.angle_alpha   90.00
_cell.angle_beta   90.00
_cell.angle_gamma   90.00
#
_symmetry.space_group_name_H-M   'P 1'
#
loop_
_entity.id
_entity.type
_entity.pdbx_description
1 polymer ?
#
loop_
_entity_poly.entity_id
_entity_poly.type
_entity_poly.pdbx_seq_one_letter_code
_entity_poly.pdbx_strand_id
1 'polypeptide(L)'
;MKEKKLREILKHNKLNRLKTFAEETTMCLDLKLSHLREELQITQQEIANKLQISQPSVVALEKRGTDIKLSSIQRYIDAISGQLQIAVALPSGKSVIYKL
;
A
#
# COMPACT_ATOMS: atom_id res chain seq x y z
N MET A 1 -1.05 23.05 -36.15
CA MET A 1 -0.29 21.78 -36.06
C MET A 1 0.32 21.52 -34.68
N LYS A 2 0.90 22.53 -34.00
CA LYS A 2 1.54 22.38 -32.66
C LYS A 2 0.59 21.99 -31.52
N GLU A 3 -0.63 22.55 -31.47
CA GLU A 3 -1.59 22.24 -30.38
C GLU A 3 -2.12 20.80 -30.40
N LYS A 4 -2.33 20.23 -31.60
CA LYS A 4 -2.83 18.86 -31.75
C LYS A 4 -1.80 17.86 -31.20
N LYS A 5 -0.52 18.10 -31.51
CA LYS A 5 0.63 17.34 -31.02
C LYS A 5 0.80 17.47 -29.49
N LEU A 6 0.62 18.67 -28.93
CA LEU A 6 0.67 18.90 -27.48
C LEU A 6 -0.45 18.16 -26.74
N ARG A 7 -1.68 18.18 -27.27
CA ARG A 7 -2.81 17.43 -26.69
C ARG A 7 -2.60 15.93 -26.75
N GLU A 8 -2.01 15.41 -27.83
CA GLU A 8 -1.61 14.01 -27.95
C GLU A 8 -0.55 13.62 -26.92
N ILE A 9 0.51 14.42 -26.77
CA ILE A 9 1.59 14.17 -25.79
C ILE A 9 1.06 14.17 -24.35
N LEU A 10 0.15 15.09 -24.02
CA LEU A 10 -0.46 15.16 -22.69
C LEU A 10 -1.40 13.98 -22.43
N LYS A 11 -2.18 13.54 -23.44
CA LYS A 11 -2.98 12.32 -23.34
C LYS A 11 -2.11 11.08 -23.17
N HIS A 12 -1.02 10.97 -23.94
CA HIS A 12 -0.10 9.84 -23.89
C HIS A 12 0.63 9.76 -22.53
N ASN A 13 1.09 10.89 -22.00
CA ASN A 13 1.68 10.95 -20.66
C ASN A 13 0.68 10.58 -19.56
N LYS A 14 -0.57 11.03 -19.67
CA LYS A 14 -1.60 10.70 -18.68
C LYS A 14 -1.97 9.21 -18.71
N LEU A 15 -2.11 8.62 -19.89
CA LEU A 15 -2.38 7.17 -20.04
C LEU A 15 -1.20 6.34 -19.53
N ASN A 16 0.04 6.74 -19.84
CA ASN A 16 1.22 6.06 -19.34
C ASN A 16 1.31 6.17 -17.83
N ARG A 17 1.06 7.35 -17.23
CA ARG A 17 1.02 7.49 -15.76
C ARG A 17 -0.08 6.64 -15.11
N LEU A 18 -1.25 6.48 -15.72
CA LEU A 18 -2.31 5.62 -15.19
C LEU A 18 -1.98 4.14 -15.32
N LYS A 19 -1.35 3.73 -16.44
CA LYS A 19 -0.87 2.35 -16.63
C LYS A 19 0.29 2.03 -15.69
N THR A 20 1.29 2.90 -15.62
CA THR A 20 2.41 2.78 -14.68
C THR A 20 1.90 2.80 -13.24
N PHE A 21 0.95 3.65 -12.87
CA PHE A 21 0.40 3.66 -11.52
C PHE A 21 -0.42 2.39 -11.22
N ALA A 22 -1.17 1.86 -12.20
CA ALA A 22 -1.89 0.58 -12.06
C ALA A 22 -0.90 -0.59 -11.93
N GLU A 23 0.08 -0.68 -12.82
CA GLU A 23 1.15 -1.68 -12.80
C GLU A 23 1.96 -1.60 -11.50
N GLU A 24 2.36 -0.39 -11.09
CA GLU A 24 2.99 -0.10 -9.79
C GLU A 24 2.06 -0.45 -8.62
N THR A 25 0.76 -0.18 -8.66
CA THR A 25 -0.15 -0.53 -7.54
C THR A 25 -0.38 -2.04 -7.42
N THR A 26 -0.46 -2.78 -8.54
CA THR A 26 -0.42 -4.25 -8.51
C THR A 26 0.89 -4.79 -7.92
N MET A 27 2.00 -4.07 -8.10
CA MET A 27 3.33 -4.41 -7.58
C MET A 27 3.60 -3.86 -6.17
N CYS A 28 2.83 -2.87 -5.71
CA CYS A 28 3.01 -2.16 -4.43
C CYS A 28 2.13 -2.73 -3.31
N LEU A 29 1.15 -3.57 -3.64
CA LEU A 29 0.49 -4.48 -2.68
C LEU A 29 1.36 -5.70 -2.30
N ASP A 30 2.61 -5.75 -2.77
CA ASP A 30 3.71 -6.45 -2.08
C ASP A 30 4.22 -5.62 -0.89
N LEU A 31 3.32 -4.94 -0.16
CA LEU A 31 3.60 -4.40 1.17
C LEU A 31 3.86 -5.58 2.10
N LYS A 32 5.11 -6.02 2.12
CA LYS A 32 5.57 -7.04 3.06
C LYS A 32 5.51 -6.41 4.45
N LEU A 33 4.43 -6.69 5.20
CA LEU A 33 4.32 -6.33 6.62
C LEU A 33 5.58 -6.76 7.41
N SER A 34 6.23 -7.84 6.97
CA SER A 34 7.52 -8.29 7.48
C SER A 34 8.63 -7.23 7.36
N HIS A 35 8.66 -6.46 6.27
CA HIS A 35 9.62 -5.38 6.06
C HIS A 35 9.42 -4.25 7.06
N LEU A 36 8.16 -3.81 7.29
CA LEU A 36 7.87 -2.79 8.30
C LEU A 36 8.26 -3.26 9.72
N ARG A 37 8.03 -4.53 10.01
CA ARG A 37 8.44 -5.14 11.27
C ARG A 37 9.97 -5.20 11.42
N GLU A 38 10.68 -5.54 10.34
CA GLU A 38 12.15 -5.59 10.30
C GLU A 38 12.77 -4.20 10.47
N GLU A 39 12.23 -3.17 9.81
CA GLU A 39 12.64 -1.76 9.99
C GLU A 39 12.52 -1.30 11.44
N LEU A 40 11.50 -1.78 12.15
CA LEU A 40 11.29 -1.47 13.57
C LEU A 40 12.00 -2.43 14.52
N GLN A 41 12.75 -3.41 13.99
CA GLN A 41 13.51 -4.41 14.74
C GLN A 41 12.65 -5.24 15.72
N ILE A 42 11.41 -5.55 15.34
CA ILE A 42 10.47 -6.34 16.14
C ILE A 42 10.43 -7.78 15.59
N THR A 43 10.28 -8.78 16.46
CA THR A 43 10.13 -10.19 16.06
C THR A 43 8.68 -10.54 15.72
N GLN A 44 8.49 -11.64 14.98
CA GLN A 44 7.15 -12.18 14.70
C GLN A 44 6.39 -12.57 15.98
N GLN A 45 7.11 -12.99 17.03
CA GLN A 45 6.51 -13.34 18.32
C GLN A 45 6.04 -12.09 19.07
N GLU A 46 6.82 -11.01 19.05
CA GLU A 46 6.45 -9.77 19.72
C GLU A 46 5.22 -9.13 19.10
N ILE A 47 5.13 -9.09 17.76
CA ILE A 47 3.92 -8.57 17.10
C ILE A 47 2.72 -9.49 17.30
N ALA A 48 2.92 -10.82 17.37
CA ALA A 48 1.86 -11.77 17.71
C ALA A 48 1.27 -11.48 19.10
N ASN A 49 2.14 -11.22 20.08
CA ASN A 49 1.74 -10.87 21.44
C ASN A 49 0.96 -9.55 21.46
N LYS A 50 1.44 -8.52 20.76
CA LYS A 50 0.73 -7.23 20.67
C LYS A 50 -0.64 -7.34 20.00
N LEU A 51 -0.75 -8.18 18.98
CA LEU A 51 -1.99 -8.42 18.24
C LEU A 51 -2.94 -9.42 18.92
N GLN A 52 -2.48 -10.09 19.97
CA GLN A 52 -3.18 -11.18 20.66
C GLN A 52 -3.59 -12.31 19.70
N ILE A 53 -2.67 -12.70 18.81
CA ILE A 53 -2.84 -13.81 17.86
C ILE A 53 -1.64 -14.75 17.91
N SER A 54 -1.73 -15.89 17.24
CA SER A 54 -0.60 -16.83 17.16
C SER A 54 0.51 -16.32 16.23
N GLN A 55 1.76 -16.69 16.49
CA GLN A 55 2.89 -16.40 15.60
C GLN A 55 2.67 -16.97 14.17
N PRO A 56 2.14 -18.19 13.98
CA PRO A 56 1.75 -18.67 12.64
C PRO A 56 0.70 -17.77 11.94
N SER A 57 -0.23 -17.17 12.70
CA SER A 57 -1.19 -16.22 12.14
C SER A 57 -0.51 -14.93 11.64
N VAL A 58 0.53 -14.46 12.32
CA VAL A 58 1.38 -13.34 11.86
C VAL A 58 2.10 -13.73 10.56
N VAL A 59 2.72 -14.91 10.49
CA VAL A 59 3.40 -15.38 9.27
C VAL A 59 2.42 -15.46 8.10
N ALA A 60 1.22 -15.99 8.33
CA ALA A 60 0.17 -16.05 7.32
C ALA A 60 -0.28 -14.65 6.88
N LEU A 61 -0.38 -13.71 7.82
CA LEU A 61 -0.70 -12.31 7.54
C LEU A 61 0.40 -11.65 6.71
N GLU A 62 1.67 -11.80 7.08
CA GLU A 62 2.81 -11.24 6.32
C GLU A 62 2.95 -11.83 4.91
N LYS A 63 2.45 -13.06 4.67
CA LYS A 63 2.50 -13.74 3.36
C LYS A 63 1.30 -13.48 2.45
N ARG A 64 0.17 -13.00 2.97
CA ARG A 64 -1.11 -12.92 2.23
C ARG A 64 -1.27 -11.70 1.31
N GLY A 65 -0.26 -10.83 1.22
CA GLY A 65 -0.08 -9.76 0.21
C GLY A 65 -1.37 -9.06 -0.25
N THR A 66 -2.01 -9.62 -1.28
CA THR A 66 -3.15 -9.04 -2.01
C THR A 66 -4.54 -9.26 -1.40
N ASP A 67 -4.73 -10.24 -0.50
CA ASP A 67 -6.05 -10.61 0.05
C ASP A 67 -6.25 -10.24 1.54
N ILE A 68 -5.40 -9.36 2.07
CA ILE A 68 -5.50 -8.90 3.45
C ILE A 68 -6.59 -7.83 3.58
N LYS A 69 -7.49 -8.01 4.56
CA LYS A 69 -8.47 -6.98 4.92
C LYS A 69 -7.76 -5.72 5.40
N LEU A 70 -8.21 -4.53 4.97
CA LEU A 70 -7.69 -3.24 5.48
C LEU A 70 -7.69 -3.15 7.01
N SER A 71 -8.71 -3.71 7.67
CA SER A 71 -8.79 -3.77 9.13
C SER A 71 -7.67 -4.62 9.77
N SER A 72 -7.18 -5.65 9.07
CA SER A 72 -6.02 -6.44 9.52
C SER A 72 -4.72 -5.66 9.38
N ILE A 73 -4.56 -4.89 8.29
CA ILE A 73 -3.42 -3.98 8.11
C ILE A 73 -3.44 -2.91 9.20
N GLN A 74 -4.59 -2.27 9.43
CA GLN A 74 -4.72 -1.23 10.45
C GLN A 74 -4.33 -1.74 11.84
N ARG A 75 -4.87 -2.88 12.27
CA ARG A 75 -4.47 -3.51 13.55
C ARG A 75 -2.97 -3.78 13.63
N TYR A 76 -2.35 -4.24 12.53
CA TYR A 76 -0.90 -4.49 12.46
C TYR A 76 -0.10 -3.20 12.60
N ILE A 77 -0.50 -2.15 11.89
CA ILE A 77 0.14 -0.82 11.93
C ILE A 77 -0.01 -0.19 13.31
N ASP A 78 -1.17 -0.32 13.96
CA ASP A 78 -1.39 0.16 15.32
C ASP A 78 -0.49 -0.57 16.33
N ALA A 79 -0.29 -1.89 16.17
CA ALA A 79 0.58 -2.68 17.02
C ALA A 79 2.06 -2.24 16.95
N ILE A 80 2.48 -1.67 15.81
CA ILE A 80 3.81 -1.07 15.66
C ILE A 80 3.84 0.44 15.92
N SER A 81 2.75 1.02 16.45
CA SER A 81 2.61 2.47 16.70
C SER A 81 2.80 3.32 15.44
N GLY A 82 2.48 2.77 14.27
CA GLY A 82 2.46 3.49 13.01
C GLY A 82 1.12 4.19 12.77
N GLN A 83 1.04 4.96 11.68
CA GLN A 83 -0.21 5.58 11.22
C GLN A 83 -0.51 5.11 9.80
N LEU A 84 -1.68 4.50 9.61
CA LEU A 84 -2.11 4.07 8.29
C LEU A 84 -2.81 5.24 7.56
N GLN A 85 -2.40 5.50 6.33
CA GLN A 85 -3.05 6.47 5.45
C GLN A 85 -3.36 5.82 4.10
N ILE A 86 -4.56 6.06 3.58
CA ILE A 86 -4.96 5.66 2.23
C ILE A 86 -4.84 6.87 1.31
N ALA A 87 -3.97 6.77 0.31
CA ALA A 87 -3.88 7.75 -0.77
C ALA A 87 -4.66 7.25 -2.01
N VAL A 88 -5.58 8.07 -2.51
CA VAL A 88 -6.39 7.79 -3.70
C VAL A 88 -6.03 8.78 -4.80
N ALA A 89 -5.48 8.28 -5.90
CA ALA A 89 -5.26 9.07 -7.11
C ALA A 89 -6.53 9.09 -7.97
N LEU A 90 -7.09 10.28 -8.23
CA LEU A 90 -8.28 10.44 -9.06
C LEU A 90 -7.89 10.66 -10.53
N PRO A 91 -8.74 10.24 -11.50
CA PRO A 91 -8.52 10.51 -12.93
C PRO A 91 -8.42 12.00 -13.29
N SER A 92 -8.89 12.89 -12.41
CA SER A 92 -8.75 14.34 -12.53
C SER A 92 -7.32 14.84 -12.32
N GLY A 93 -6.42 14.00 -11.80
CA GLY A 93 -5.07 14.39 -11.38
C GLY A 93 -4.99 14.92 -9.94
N LYS A 94 -6.11 14.94 -9.21
CA LYS A 94 -6.14 15.22 -7.78
C LYS A 94 -5.83 13.95 -6.99
N SER A 95 -5.18 14.10 -5.84
CA SER A 95 -4.98 13.03 -4.87
C SER A 95 -5.73 13.36 -3.58
N VAL A 96 -6.39 12.36 -2.99
CA VAL A 96 -7.08 12.47 -1.71
C VAL A 96 -6.41 11.51 -0.73
N ILE A 97 -6.10 11.98 0.48
CA ILE A 97 -5.50 11.17 1.53
C ILE A 97 -6.49 11.04 2.69
N TYR A 98 -6.78 9.81 3.09
CA TYR A 98 -7.58 9.47 4.27
C TYR A 98 -6.66 8.94 5.36
N LYS A 99 -6.71 9.53 6.55
CA LYS A 99 -6.09 8.96 7.75
C LYS A 99 -7.07 7.94 8.32
N LEU A 100 -6.60 6.73 8.59
CA LEU A 100 -7.39 5.68 9.20
C LEU A 100 -7.08 5.57 10.70
#